data_AF-A0A381XF87-F1
#
_entry.id   AF-A0A381XF87-F1
#
_cell.length_a   1.000
_cell.length_b   1.000
_cell.length_c   1.000
_cell.angle_alpha   90.00
_cell.angle_beta   90.00
_cell.angle_gamma   90.00
#
_symmetry.space_group_name_H-M   'P 1'
#
loop_
_entity.id
_entity.type
_entity.pdbx_description
1 polymer ?
#
loop_
_entity_poly.entity_id
_entity_poly.type
_entity_poly.pdbx_seq_one_letter_code
_entity_poly.pdbx_strand_id
1 'polypeptide(L)'
;MIKNFLISIFKYGFLILALSISGCGEKQAEKTPAPKKPPLQGESQPLELSDEVTHEPVVVTAKTRETYQWYCAQCHGVKGKGDGINAKFLTVPPRNHTKAEYLETRTNKQFFEAIKFGGLSVGRAPCMPAWGNTLNDSTIYELVRYIRELCQCEAL
;
A
#
# COMPACT_ATOMS: atom_id res chain seq x y z
N MET A 1 -47.06 -28.64 1.50
CA MET A 1 -47.48 -27.23 1.62
C MET A 1 -46.34 -26.20 1.45
N ILE A 2 -45.14 -26.54 0.93
CA ILE A 2 -44.03 -25.55 0.78
C ILE A 2 -43.55 -25.39 -0.68
N LYS A 3 -43.91 -26.30 -1.60
CA LYS A 3 -43.42 -26.27 -3.00
C LYS A 3 -44.15 -25.29 -3.94
N ASN A 4 -45.30 -24.76 -3.56
CA ASN A 4 -46.11 -23.90 -4.45
C ASN A 4 -45.90 -22.39 -4.22
N PHE A 5 -45.05 -22.01 -3.26
CA PHE A 5 -44.86 -20.60 -2.90
C PHE A 5 -43.73 -19.91 -3.69
N LEU A 6 -42.76 -20.68 -4.21
CA LEU A 6 -41.58 -20.12 -4.90
C LEU A 6 -41.78 -19.84 -6.40
N ILE A 7 -42.87 -20.32 -7.00
CA ILE A 7 -43.15 -20.13 -8.43
C ILE A 7 -43.97 -18.86 -8.70
N SER A 8 -44.61 -18.28 -7.67
CA SER A 8 -45.50 -17.12 -7.82
C SER A 8 -44.76 -15.78 -7.90
N ILE A 9 -43.58 -15.67 -7.31
CA ILE A 9 -42.80 -14.40 -7.28
C ILE A 9 -42.18 -14.10 -8.65
N PHE A 10 -41.85 -15.13 -9.44
CA PHE A 10 -41.20 -14.97 -10.75
C PHE A 10 -42.15 -14.59 -11.90
N LYS A 11 -43.48 -14.66 -11.72
CA LYS A 11 -44.45 -14.28 -12.78
C LYS A 11 -45.03 -12.87 -12.65
N TYR A 12 -44.96 -12.24 -11.48
CA TYR A 12 -45.63 -10.96 -11.22
C TYR A 12 -44.68 -9.79 -10.96
N GLY A 13 -43.36 -10.01 -10.92
CA GLY A 13 -42.36 -8.95 -10.74
C GLY A 13 -42.00 -8.15 -12.01
N PHE A 14 -42.68 -8.39 -13.13
CA PHE A 14 -42.35 -7.78 -14.44
C PHE A 14 -43.42 -6.81 -14.97
N LEU A 15 -44.35 -6.32 -14.14
CA LEU A 15 -45.45 -5.47 -14.63
C LEU A 15 -45.75 -4.29 -13.70
N ILE A 16 -44.87 -3.30 -13.67
CA ILE A 16 -45.27 -1.90 -13.40
C ILE A 16 -44.78 -1.05 -14.57
N LEU A 17 -45.75 -0.74 -15.42
CA LEU A 17 -45.68 0.06 -16.63
C LEU A 17 -45.75 1.56 -16.29
N ALA A 18 -44.90 2.31 -16.98
CA ALA A 18 -44.83 3.75 -17.24
C ALA A 18 -45.94 4.69 -16.73
N LEU A 19 -45.52 5.80 -16.12
CA LEU A 19 -46.21 7.09 -16.19
C LEU A 19 -45.22 8.17 -16.66
N SER A 20 -45.53 8.71 -17.84
CA SER A 20 -44.80 9.73 -18.58
C SER A 20 -45.02 11.12 -17.97
N ILE A 21 -43.96 11.93 -17.92
CA ILE A 21 -44.09 13.39 -17.86
C ILE A 21 -43.18 14.00 -18.92
N SER A 22 -43.80 14.72 -19.85
CA SER A 22 -43.19 15.53 -20.88
C SER A 22 -42.22 16.56 -20.29
N GLY A 23 -41.04 16.67 -20.89
CA GLY A 23 -40.09 17.76 -20.65
C GLY A 23 -39.28 18.03 -21.91
N CYS A 24 -39.72 19.00 -22.70
CA CYS A 24 -38.96 19.59 -23.80
C CYS A 24 -37.68 20.26 -23.27
N GLY A 25 -36.57 20.11 -23.99
CA GLY A 25 -35.38 20.93 -23.76
C GLY A 25 -34.11 20.32 -24.35
N GLU A 26 -33.97 20.36 -25.67
CA GLU A 26 -32.68 20.12 -26.32
C GLU A 26 -31.76 21.32 -26.05
N LYS A 27 -30.88 21.18 -25.06
CA LYS A 27 -29.73 22.07 -24.90
C LYS A 27 -28.51 21.31 -25.41
N GLN A 28 -27.95 21.82 -26.51
CA GLN A 28 -26.70 21.36 -27.09
C GLN A 28 -25.64 21.24 -25.99
N ALA A 29 -25.01 20.07 -25.90
CA ALA A 29 -23.76 19.90 -25.18
C ALA A 29 -22.70 20.70 -25.93
N GLU A 30 -22.54 21.96 -25.55
CA GLU A 30 -21.32 22.70 -25.79
C GLU A 30 -20.18 21.84 -25.26
N LYS A 31 -19.26 21.45 -26.16
CA LYS A 31 -18.01 20.80 -25.81
C LYS A 31 -17.26 21.74 -24.87
N THR A 32 -17.47 21.59 -23.56
CA THR A 32 -16.57 22.15 -22.57
C THR A 32 -15.24 21.44 -22.79
N PRO A 33 -14.15 22.14 -23.14
CA PRO A 33 -12.84 21.54 -23.11
C PRO A 33 -12.64 20.98 -21.71
N ALA A 34 -12.08 19.76 -21.62
CA ALA A 34 -11.62 19.21 -20.36
C ALA A 34 -10.97 20.31 -19.52
N PRO A 35 -11.21 20.38 -18.19
CA PRO A 35 -10.55 21.36 -17.36
C PRO A 35 -9.06 21.28 -17.67
N LYS A 36 -8.51 22.34 -18.28
CA LYS A 36 -7.07 22.41 -18.50
C LYS A 36 -6.47 22.24 -17.11
N LYS A 37 -5.68 21.18 -16.94
CA LYS A 37 -4.86 20.95 -15.76
C LYS A 37 -4.35 22.33 -15.32
N PRO A 38 -4.64 22.76 -14.07
CA PRO A 38 -4.23 24.08 -13.62
C PRO A 38 -2.74 24.26 -13.93
N PRO A 39 -2.33 25.43 -14.45
CA PRO A 39 -0.92 25.69 -14.70
C PRO A 39 -0.10 25.31 -13.48
N LEU A 40 0.83 24.38 -13.69
CA LEU A 40 1.97 24.17 -12.81
C LEU A 40 2.73 25.49 -12.80
N GLN A 41 2.39 26.36 -11.87
CA GLN A 41 3.10 27.59 -11.56
C GLN A 41 2.66 28.04 -10.17
N GLY A 42 3.20 27.32 -9.19
CA GLY A 42 3.48 27.84 -7.88
C GLY A 42 4.93 27.49 -7.63
N GLU A 43 5.80 28.45 -7.96
CA GLU A 43 7.18 28.52 -7.48
C GLU A 43 7.16 28.44 -5.95
N SER A 44 7.23 27.24 -5.38
CA SER A 44 7.83 27.08 -4.07
C SER A 44 9.29 26.82 -4.34
N GLN A 45 10.06 27.90 -4.21
CA GLN A 45 11.46 27.98 -3.83
C GLN A 45 12.14 26.62 -3.66
N PRO A 46 13.36 26.40 -4.18
CA PRO A 46 14.17 25.26 -3.78
C PRO A 46 14.08 25.17 -2.26
N LEU A 47 13.51 24.07 -1.78
CA LEU A 47 13.69 23.69 -0.39
C LEU A 47 15.19 23.45 -0.32
N GLU A 48 15.94 24.50 -0.01
CA GLU A 48 17.29 24.36 0.48
C GLU A 48 17.10 23.45 1.68
N LEU A 49 17.47 22.19 1.42
CA LEU A 49 17.62 21.14 2.38
C LEU A 49 18.65 21.71 3.35
N SER A 50 18.17 22.44 4.34
CA SER A 50 18.99 22.91 5.43
C SER A 50 19.55 21.64 6.03
N ASP A 51 20.86 21.48 5.84
CA ASP A 51 21.71 20.35 6.22
C ASP A 51 21.80 20.16 7.73
N GLU A 52 20.74 20.50 8.47
CA GLU A 52 20.67 20.45 9.91
C GLU A 52 19.42 19.69 10.37
N VAL A 53 19.15 18.56 9.69
CA VAL A 53 18.57 17.43 10.42
C VAL A 53 19.72 16.87 11.26
N THR A 54 19.71 17.22 12.54
CA THR A 54 20.57 16.59 13.55
C THR A 54 20.53 15.09 13.32
N HIS A 55 21.66 14.51 12.89
CA HIS A 55 21.82 13.09 12.59
C HIS A 55 21.79 12.28 13.90
N GLU A 56 20.64 12.28 14.58
CA GLU A 56 20.40 11.33 15.64
C GLU A 56 20.41 9.93 15.02
N PRO A 57 21.20 9.00 15.56
CA PRO A 57 21.28 7.66 15.00
C PRO A 57 19.90 7.00 15.04
N VAL A 58 19.47 6.41 13.93
CA VAL A 58 18.25 5.59 13.91
C VAL A 58 18.51 4.32 14.71
N VAL A 59 17.92 4.21 15.89
CA VAL A 59 18.11 3.08 16.82
C VAL A 59 16.94 2.10 16.74
N VAL A 60 17.21 0.79 16.76
CA VAL A 60 16.18 -0.24 16.90
C VAL A 60 15.77 -0.36 18.36
N THR A 61 14.51 -0.05 18.65
CA THR A 61 13.96 -0.14 20.01
C THR A 61 13.20 -1.46 20.22
N ALA A 62 12.80 -1.75 21.45
CA ALA A 62 11.85 -2.83 21.73
C ALA A 62 10.53 -2.63 20.96
N LYS A 63 10.07 -1.37 20.85
CA LYS A 63 8.86 -1.03 20.11
C LYS A 63 9.00 -1.30 18.60
N THR A 64 10.17 -1.04 18.03
CA THR A 64 10.47 -1.39 16.63
C THR A 64 10.33 -2.89 16.40
N ARG A 65 10.90 -3.71 17.30
CA ARG A 65 10.83 -5.17 17.22
C ARG A 65 9.39 -5.68 17.34
N GLU A 66 8.62 -5.16 18.29
CA GLU A 66 7.18 -5.45 18.44
C GLU A 66 6.39 -5.08 17.19
N THR A 67 6.66 -3.90 16.61
CA THR A 67 6.01 -3.43 15.38
C THR A 67 6.29 -4.39 14.23
N TYR A 68 7.53 -4.86 14.09
CA TYR A 68 7.85 -5.88 13.10
C TYR A 68 7.10 -7.20 13.36
N GLN A 69 7.02 -7.65 14.62
CA GLN A 69 6.27 -8.86 14.96
C GLN A 69 4.77 -8.72 14.61
N TRP A 70 4.18 -7.57 14.88
CA TRP A 70 2.76 -7.34 14.65
C TRP A 70 2.41 -7.23 13.16
N TYR A 71 3.15 -6.41 12.41
CA TYR A 71 2.80 -6.06 11.03
C TYR A 71 3.52 -6.90 9.97
N CYS A 72 4.77 -7.31 10.23
CA CYS A 72 5.63 -7.89 9.21
C CYS A 72 5.74 -9.42 9.32
N ALA A 73 5.80 -9.96 10.54
CA ALA A 73 6.09 -11.37 10.79
C ALA A 73 4.99 -12.32 10.28
N GLN A 74 3.76 -11.84 10.09
CA GLN A 74 2.66 -12.62 9.52
C GLN A 74 3.01 -13.18 8.13
N CYS A 75 3.81 -12.45 7.37
CA CYS A 75 4.31 -12.87 6.05
C CYS A 75 5.81 -13.20 6.08
N HIS A 76 6.62 -12.34 6.70
CA HIS A 76 8.07 -12.51 6.71
C HIS A 76 8.59 -13.46 7.79
N GLY A 77 7.74 -13.94 8.70
CA GLY A 77 8.11 -14.83 9.81
C GLY A 77 8.72 -14.10 11.00
N VAL A 78 8.62 -14.69 12.19
CA VAL A 78 9.12 -14.13 13.46
C VAL A 78 10.62 -13.82 13.40
N LYS A 79 11.36 -14.68 12.70
CA LYS A 79 12.81 -14.54 12.47
C LYS A 79 13.16 -13.89 11.13
N GLY A 80 12.17 -13.35 10.42
CA GLY A 80 12.35 -12.70 9.12
C GLY A 80 12.75 -13.62 7.97
N LYS A 81 12.47 -14.93 8.04
CA LYS A 81 12.94 -15.91 7.04
C LYS A 81 12.05 -16.03 5.80
N GLY A 82 10.97 -15.26 5.71
CA GLY A 82 9.97 -15.37 4.65
C GLY A 82 9.01 -16.54 4.84
N ASP A 83 8.91 -17.06 6.06
CA ASP A 83 8.17 -18.27 6.45
C ASP A 83 6.98 -17.98 7.39
N GLY A 84 6.42 -16.76 7.31
CA GLY A 84 5.25 -16.38 8.08
C GLY A 84 4.01 -17.22 7.73
N ILE A 85 3.01 -17.24 8.60
CA ILE A 85 1.79 -18.04 8.43
C ILE A 85 1.08 -17.78 7.09
N ASN A 86 1.18 -16.55 6.58
CA ASN A 86 0.59 -16.16 5.30
C ASN A 86 1.45 -16.50 4.08
N ALA A 87 2.75 -16.80 4.25
CA ALA A 87 3.69 -16.96 3.15
C ALA A 87 3.27 -18.05 2.15
N LYS A 88 2.70 -19.16 2.64
CA LYS A 88 2.24 -20.29 1.82
C LYS A 88 1.02 -19.98 0.93
N PHE A 89 0.34 -18.87 1.18
CA PHE A 89 -0.85 -18.45 0.42
C PHE A 89 -0.54 -17.37 -0.62
N LEU A 90 0.72 -16.94 -0.74
CA LEU A 90 1.13 -15.88 -1.65
C LEU A 90 1.80 -16.46 -2.89
N THR A 91 1.37 -16.02 -4.07
CA THR A 91 1.99 -16.42 -5.35
C THR A 91 3.45 -15.99 -5.44
N VAL A 92 3.77 -14.79 -4.95
CA VAL A 92 5.14 -14.31 -4.81
C VAL A 92 5.55 -14.47 -3.35
N PRO A 93 6.55 -15.32 -3.04
CA PRO A 93 6.93 -15.56 -1.66
C PRO A 93 7.51 -14.29 -1.02
N PRO A 94 7.24 -14.05 0.28
CA PRO A 94 7.87 -12.95 1.01
C PRO A 94 9.39 -13.05 1.01
N ARG A 95 10.05 -11.90 1.00
CA ARG A 95 11.51 -11.85 1.08
C ARG A 95 12.00 -12.41 2.41
N ASN A 96 12.97 -13.33 2.35
CA ASN A 96 13.80 -13.67 3.50
C ASN A 96 14.76 -12.50 3.82
N HIS A 97 14.55 -11.85 4.97
CA HIS A 97 15.30 -10.72 5.49
C HIS A 97 16.63 -11.10 6.14
N THR A 98 16.95 -12.38 6.28
CA THR A 98 18.24 -12.84 6.82
C THR A 98 19.27 -13.13 5.71
N LYS A 99 18.98 -12.78 4.45
CA LYS A 99 19.83 -13.07 3.29
C LYS A 99 20.55 -11.79 2.82
N ALA A 100 21.74 -11.57 3.38
CA ALA A 100 22.61 -10.43 3.11
C ALA A 100 22.91 -10.23 1.62
N GLU A 101 23.44 -11.26 0.94
CA GLU A 101 23.83 -11.22 -0.49
C GLU A 101 22.81 -10.52 -1.39
N TYR A 102 21.53 -10.84 -1.18
CA TYR A 102 20.48 -10.12 -1.85
C TYR A 102 20.36 -8.72 -1.23
N LEU A 103 19.97 -8.58 0.04
CA LEU A 103 19.59 -7.29 0.64
C LEU A 103 20.65 -6.17 0.61
N GLU A 104 21.93 -6.52 0.51
CA GLU A 104 23.05 -5.60 0.35
C GLU A 104 22.95 -4.77 -0.94
N THR A 105 22.45 -5.34 -2.04
CA THR A 105 22.34 -4.61 -3.32
C THR A 105 21.16 -3.62 -3.36
N ARG A 106 20.51 -3.34 -2.23
CA ARG A 106 19.30 -2.51 -2.12
C ARG A 106 19.59 -1.37 -1.17
N THR A 107 19.07 -0.19 -1.50
CA THR A 107 19.27 1.00 -0.66
C THR A 107 18.28 1.04 0.50
N ASN A 108 18.61 1.79 1.55
CA ASN A 108 17.66 2.05 2.65
C ASN A 108 16.40 2.79 2.15
N LYS A 109 16.53 3.65 1.14
CA LYS A 109 15.40 4.28 0.45
C LYS A 109 14.46 3.24 -0.16
N GLN A 110 14.98 2.22 -0.84
CA GLN A 110 14.13 1.16 -1.40
C GLN A 110 13.40 0.35 -0.33
N PHE A 111 14.03 0.09 0.82
CA PHE A 111 13.32 -0.57 1.94
C PHE A 111 12.25 0.34 2.53
N PHE A 112 12.56 1.62 2.73
CA PHE A 112 11.60 2.61 3.19
C PHE A 112 10.39 2.69 2.25
N GLU A 113 10.61 2.79 0.94
CA GLU A 113 9.55 2.84 -0.07
C GLU A 113 8.72 1.55 -0.10
N ALA A 114 9.37 0.38 0.00
CA ALA A 114 8.66 -0.90 0.07
C ALA A 114 7.72 -0.97 1.28
N ILE A 115 8.14 -0.46 2.45
CA ILE A 115 7.31 -0.46 3.66
C ILE A 115 6.23 0.63 3.56
N LYS A 116 6.58 1.85 3.15
CA LYS A 116 5.66 2.99 3.13
C LYS A 116 4.59 2.86 2.05
N PHE A 117 4.98 2.43 0.85
CA PHE A 117 4.15 2.43 -0.35
C PHE A 117 3.83 1.01 -0.86
N GLY A 118 4.28 -0.03 -0.16
CA GLY A 118 4.03 -1.43 -0.50
C GLY A 118 5.00 -2.00 -1.53
N GLY A 119 4.96 -3.32 -1.73
CA GLY A 119 5.97 -4.04 -2.54
C GLY A 119 5.98 -3.62 -4.00
N LEU A 120 4.82 -3.30 -4.60
CA LEU A 120 4.75 -2.86 -6.01
C LEU A 120 5.51 -1.57 -6.28
N SER A 121 5.59 -0.67 -5.29
CA SER A 121 6.27 0.63 -5.45
C SER A 121 7.75 0.49 -5.83
N VAL A 122 8.35 -0.66 -5.50
CA VAL A 122 9.74 -1.00 -5.79
C VAL A 122 9.87 -2.26 -6.67
N GLY A 123 8.80 -2.62 -7.39
CA GLY A 123 8.78 -3.78 -8.30
C GLY A 123 8.93 -5.14 -7.59
N ARG A 124 8.38 -5.28 -6.38
CA ARG A 124 8.41 -6.51 -5.56
C ARG A 124 7.01 -7.07 -5.36
N ALA A 125 6.86 -7.97 -4.38
CA ALA A 125 5.65 -8.76 -4.17
C ALA A 125 4.37 -7.90 -4.12
N PRO A 126 3.37 -8.16 -4.99
CA PRO A 126 2.18 -7.32 -5.09
C PRO A 126 1.32 -7.29 -3.83
N CYS A 127 1.38 -8.38 -3.06
CA CYS A 127 0.63 -8.54 -1.83
C CYS A 127 1.30 -7.92 -0.60
N MET A 128 2.48 -7.30 -0.73
CA MET A 128 3.08 -6.55 0.38
C MET A 128 2.37 -5.19 0.50
N PRO A 129 1.59 -4.95 1.57
CA PRO A 129 0.76 -3.76 1.70
C PRO A 129 1.59 -2.49 1.96
N ALA A 130 1.00 -1.34 1.70
CA ALA A 130 1.54 -0.03 2.05
C ALA A 130 1.20 0.31 3.50
N TRP A 131 2.21 0.68 4.30
CA TRP A 131 2.04 1.01 5.71
C TRP A 131 2.10 2.50 6.04
N GLY A 132 2.28 3.38 5.04
CA GLY A 132 2.46 4.83 5.27
C GLY A 132 1.27 5.55 5.91
N ASN A 133 0.06 4.96 5.90
CA ASN A 133 -1.12 5.48 6.62
C ASN A 133 -1.28 4.91 8.03
N THR A 134 -0.40 3.99 8.44
CA THR A 134 -0.44 3.31 9.73
C THR A 134 0.80 3.60 10.57
N LEU A 135 1.96 3.71 9.93
CA LEU A 135 3.26 3.94 10.55
C LEU A 135 3.81 5.30 10.06
N ASN A 136 4.36 6.08 10.97
CA ASN A 136 5.07 7.32 10.61
C ASN A 136 6.47 7.02 10.06
N ASP A 137 7.08 8.02 9.42
CA ASP A 137 8.36 7.85 8.72
C ASP A 137 9.49 7.43 9.65
N SER A 138 9.55 7.97 10.86
CA SER A 138 10.52 7.58 11.89
C SER A 138 10.44 6.08 12.21
N THR A 139 9.24 5.55 12.44
CA THR A 139 9.02 4.11 12.69
C THR A 139 9.43 3.27 11.49
N ILE A 140 9.17 3.75 10.26
CA ILE A 140 9.56 3.04 9.04
C ILE A 140 11.09 3.00 8.93
N TYR A 141 11.81 4.08 9.23
CA TYR A 141 13.28 4.08 9.26
C TYR A 141 13.83 3.12 10.32
N GLU A 142 13.24 3.05 11.50
CA GLU A 142 13.62 2.07 12.52
C GLU A 142 13.41 0.63 12.03
N LEU A 143 12.30 0.35 11.32
CA LEU A 143 12.04 -0.96 10.72
C LEU A 143 13.07 -1.29 9.62
N VAL A 144 13.47 -0.30 8.81
CA VAL A 144 14.57 -0.45 7.85
C VAL A 144 15.85 -0.86 8.58
N ARG A 145 16.19 -0.19 9.69
CA ARG A 145 17.35 -0.56 10.51
C ARG A 145 17.22 -1.96 11.09
N TYR A 146 16.04 -2.34 11.56
CA TYR A 146 15.82 -3.69 12.07
C TYR A 146 15.96 -4.77 10.99
N ILE A 147 15.56 -4.50 9.75
CA ILE A 147 15.81 -5.41 8.61
C ILE A 147 17.32 -5.55 8.35
N ARG A 148 18.09 -4.46 8.50
CA ARG A 148 19.56 -4.50 8.41
C ARG A 148 20.20 -5.34 9.52
N GLU A 149 19.67 -5.24 10.74
CA GLU A 149 20.09 -6.13 11.84
C GLU A 149 19.81 -7.61 11.54
N LEU A 150 18.65 -7.93 10.95
CA LEU A 150 18.28 -9.32 10.61
C LEU A 150 19.19 -9.95 9.54
N CYS A 151 19.62 -9.17 8.54
CA CYS A 151 20.56 -9.64 7.53
C CYS A 151 22.03 -9.55 7.98
N GLN A 152 22.31 -8.80 9.05
CA GLN A 152 23.67 -8.42 9.45
C GLN A 152 24.43 -7.77 8.28
N CYS A 153 23.76 -6.84 7.60
CA CYS A 153 24.25 -6.24 6.35
C CYS A 153 23.96 -4.75 6.28
N GLU A 154 24.70 -4.04 5.42
CA GLU A 154 24.47 -2.63 5.05
C GLU A 154 24.15 -2.52 3.55
N ALA A 155 23.73 -1.35 3.07
CA ALA A 155 23.61 -1.12 1.63
C ALA A 155 25.02 -1.04 1.01
N LEU A 156 25.23 -1.70 -0.13
CA LEU A 156 26.40 -1.50 -1.00
C LEU A 156 26.36 -0.14 -1.69
#